data_AF-A0A954JJU8-F1
#
_entry.id   AF-A0A954JJU8-F1
#
_cell.length_a   1.000
_cell.length_b   1.000
_cell.length_c   1.000
_cell.angle_alpha   90.00
_cell.angle_beta   90.00
_cell.angle_gamma   90.00
#
_symmetry.space_group_name_H-M   'P 1'
#
loop_
_entity.id
_entity.type
_entity.pdbx_description
1 polymer ?
#
loop_
_entity_poly.entity_id
_entity_poly.type
_entity_poly.pdbx_seq_one_letter_code
_entity_poly.pdbx_strand_id
1 'polypeptide(L)'
;MDSATIRMMIFSLFLHSWTEAHAVVYFIPGDACFYTTITDSVIEHVESEGELLFDYNLPPNGVGFNGFAGFRQLRITGDSKKLAAQLRKVYDSLRSRHPQNVEIRFSANGDRIEREINGFLAYIYPRDFSFDKYRVGLLYNEKWHSLAENDEEKSFVAREYNCHVQSHDSVVEDWKNAKEVNGLEVKFPIGHPWWKLGRPNSIVAEVDADAVSICLFEFNDPKAYFRQSVGIPLFLVEKDQIWECRYKKGLTHPRKLIRKEWTP
;
A
#
# COMPACT_ATOMS: atom_id res chain seq x y z
N MET A 1 33.13 -10.45 -40.92
CA MET A 1 32.23 -11.12 -39.95
C MET A 1 31.35 -12.08 -40.72
N ASP A 2 31.39 -13.35 -40.36
CA ASP A 2 30.59 -14.42 -40.96
C ASP A 2 29.11 -14.30 -40.54
N SER A 3 28.20 -14.58 -41.48
CA SER A 3 26.75 -14.70 -41.30
C SER A 3 26.36 -15.57 -40.09
N ALA A 4 27.14 -16.60 -39.78
CA ALA A 4 26.96 -17.45 -38.60
C ALA A 4 27.22 -16.71 -37.29
N THR A 5 28.21 -15.81 -37.25
CA THR A 5 28.54 -15.00 -36.06
C THR A 5 27.45 -13.95 -35.77
N ILE A 6 26.87 -13.36 -36.83
CA ILE A 6 25.75 -12.41 -36.71
C ILE A 6 24.48 -13.13 -36.24
N ARG A 7 24.20 -14.34 -36.74
CA ARG A 7 23.05 -15.15 -36.30
C ARG A 7 23.18 -15.61 -34.85
N MET A 8 24.38 -15.93 -34.36
CA MET A 8 24.60 -16.32 -32.97
C MET A 8 24.46 -15.13 -32.00
N MET A 9 24.89 -13.92 -32.40
CA MET A 9 24.68 -12.70 -31.60
C MET A 9 23.20 -12.29 -31.55
N ILE A 10 22.45 -12.43 -32.66
CA ILE A 10 21.01 -12.15 -32.67
C ILE A 10 20.27 -13.17 -31.78
N PHE A 11 20.60 -14.46 -31.84
CA PHE A 11 20.00 -15.47 -30.97
C PHE A 11 20.35 -15.26 -29.47
N SER A 12 21.56 -14.79 -29.17
CA SER A 12 21.98 -14.44 -27.80
C SER A 12 21.26 -13.19 -27.27
N LEU A 13 20.94 -12.23 -28.13
CA LEU A 13 20.14 -11.03 -27.78
C LEU A 13 18.66 -11.35 -27.54
N PHE A 14 18.11 -12.40 -28.16
CA PHE A 14 16.74 -12.87 -27.90
C PHE A 14 16.61 -13.77 -26.67
N LEU A 15 17.72 -14.36 -26.18
CA LEU A 15 17.71 -15.18 -24.96
C LEU A 15 17.99 -14.38 -23.68
N HIS A 16 18.45 -13.12 -23.79
CA HIS A 16 18.74 -12.24 -22.64
C HIS A 16 17.68 -11.18 -22.35
N SER A 17 16.51 -11.25 -23.00
CA SER A 17 15.38 -10.32 -22.77
C SER A 17 14.05 -11.03 -22.49
N TRP A 18 14.10 -12.20 -21.87
CA TRP A 18 12.97 -12.68 -21.06
C TRP A 18 12.99 -11.94 -19.72
N THR A 19 12.90 -10.61 -19.73
CA THR A 19 12.20 -9.94 -18.64
C THR A 19 10.77 -10.39 -18.81
N GLU A 20 10.29 -11.31 -17.96
CA GLU A 20 8.87 -11.59 -17.88
C GLU A 20 8.18 -10.23 -17.76
N ALA A 21 7.36 -9.89 -18.74
CA ALA A 21 6.72 -8.60 -18.79
C ALA A 21 5.60 -8.61 -17.75
N HIS A 22 5.95 -8.13 -16.55
CA HIS A 22 5.05 -8.05 -15.41
C HIS A 22 3.99 -6.97 -15.63
N ALA A 23 2.83 -7.16 -15.02
CA ALA A 23 1.81 -6.14 -14.91
C ALA A 23 2.14 -5.14 -13.79
N VAL A 24 1.65 -3.91 -13.91
CA VAL A 24 1.61 -2.99 -12.78
C VAL A 24 0.42 -3.38 -11.91
N VAL A 25 0.69 -3.97 -10.75
CA VAL A 25 -0.33 -4.41 -9.81
C VAL A 25 -0.58 -3.35 -8.73
N TYR A 26 -1.78 -2.77 -8.74
CA TYR A 26 -2.32 -1.93 -7.67
C TYR A 26 -2.88 -2.81 -6.52
N PHE A 27 -3.77 -2.26 -5.69
CA PHE A 27 -4.45 -3.04 -4.66
C PHE A 27 -5.37 -4.11 -5.28
N ILE A 28 -5.21 -5.36 -4.87
CA ILE A 28 -6.08 -6.47 -5.28
C ILE A 28 -6.99 -6.84 -4.10
N PRO A 29 -8.29 -7.09 -4.32
CA PRO A 29 -9.14 -7.66 -3.29
C PRO A 29 -8.51 -8.92 -2.71
N GLY A 30 -8.39 -9.00 -1.39
CA GLY A 30 -7.66 -10.09 -0.70
C GLY A 30 -6.31 -9.67 -0.15
N ASP A 31 -5.71 -8.58 -0.64
CA ASP A 31 -4.56 -7.94 0.00
C ASP A 31 -4.91 -7.52 1.43
N ALA A 32 -4.05 -7.83 2.40
CA ALA A 32 -4.23 -7.46 3.82
C ALA A 32 -4.17 -5.95 4.06
N CYS A 33 -3.63 -5.16 3.13
CA CYS A 33 -3.58 -3.72 3.27
C CYS A 33 -3.54 -2.94 1.96
N PHE A 34 -4.01 -1.70 2.03
CA PHE A 34 -3.84 -0.70 0.99
C PHE A 34 -2.67 0.24 1.33
N TYR A 35 -1.69 0.40 0.43
CA TYR A 35 -0.51 1.23 0.65
C TYR A 35 -0.69 2.62 0.04
N THR A 36 -0.48 3.67 0.81
CA THR A 36 -0.73 5.06 0.37
C THR A 36 0.23 6.05 1.02
N THR A 37 0.12 7.31 0.63
CA THR A 37 0.81 8.45 1.25
C THR A 37 -0.23 9.42 1.79
N ILE A 38 -0.06 9.84 3.03
CA ILE A 38 -0.85 10.89 3.66
C ILE A 38 -0.17 12.24 3.40
N THR A 39 -0.87 13.11 2.70
CA THR A 39 -0.51 14.52 2.48
C THR A 39 -1.60 15.42 3.03
N ASP A 40 -1.30 16.71 3.13
CA ASP A 40 -2.29 17.71 3.55
C ASP A 40 -3.55 17.66 2.66
N SER A 41 -3.34 17.59 1.34
CA SER A 41 -4.42 17.56 0.34
C SER A 41 -5.37 16.36 0.50
N VAL A 42 -4.88 15.22 0.99
CA VAL A 42 -5.73 14.04 1.24
C VAL A 42 -6.69 14.30 2.39
N ILE A 43 -6.23 15.03 3.42
CA ILE A 43 -7.04 15.36 4.60
C ILE A 43 -8.00 16.52 4.27
N GLU A 44 -7.52 17.55 3.56
CA GLU A 44 -8.35 18.68 3.11
C GLU A 44 -9.48 18.25 2.16
N HIS A 45 -9.26 17.23 1.33
CA HIS A 45 -10.29 16.70 0.43
C HIS A 45 -11.55 16.25 1.19
N VAL A 46 -11.40 15.81 2.44
CA VAL A 46 -12.52 15.41 3.30
C VAL A 46 -13.31 16.62 3.77
N GLU A 47 -12.64 17.74 4.00
CA GLU A 47 -13.27 18.98 4.41
C GLU A 47 -14.13 19.55 3.27
N SER A 48 -13.69 19.40 2.01
CA SER A 48 -14.43 19.85 0.83
C SER A 48 -15.50 18.86 0.35
N GLU A 49 -15.15 17.58 0.17
CA GLU A 49 -16.01 16.58 -0.47
C GLU A 49 -16.70 15.64 0.52
N GLY A 50 -16.26 15.61 1.79
CA GLY A 50 -16.81 14.72 2.81
C GLY A 50 -16.31 13.28 2.72
N GLU A 51 -15.35 12.97 1.85
CA GLU A 51 -14.83 11.62 1.63
C GLU A 51 -13.30 11.58 1.79
N LEU A 52 -12.80 10.50 2.42
CA LEU A 52 -11.37 10.18 2.44
C LEU A 52 -11.06 9.31 1.23
N LEU A 53 -10.30 9.86 0.27
CA LEU A 53 -9.89 9.15 -0.94
C LEU A 53 -8.37 9.01 -0.97
N PHE A 54 -7.90 7.77 -1.07
CA PHE A 54 -6.48 7.43 -1.08
C PHE A 54 -6.06 6.89 -2.44
N ASP A 55 -4.94 7.39 -2.96
CA ASP A 55 -4.26 6.80 -4.11
C ASP A 55 -3.29 5.71 -3.64
N TYR A 56 -3.28 4.58 -4.35
CA TYR A 56 -2.37 3.48 -4.10
C TYR A 56 -0.96 3.84 -4.56
N ASN A 57 0.00 3.70 -3.66
CA ASN A 57 1.40 3.80 -4.00
C ASN A 57 1.88 2.51 -4.62
N LEU A 58 2.46 2.59 -5.81
CA LEU A 58 3.13 1.44 -6.39
C LEU A 58 4.42 1.14 -5.61
N PRO A 59 4.75 -0.15 -5.42
CA PRO A 59 6.03 -0.53 -4.86
C PRO A 59 7.19 -0.04 -5.74
N PRO A 60 8.40 0.16 -5.19
CA PRO A 60 9.50 0.88 -5.84
C PRO A 60 9.93 0.35 -7.22
N ASN A 61 9.65 -0.93 -7.51
CA ASN A 61 9.99 -1.60 -8.77
C ASN A 61 8.74 -2.05 -9.55
N GLY A 62 7.57 -1.44 -9.29
CA GLY A 62 6.31 -1.72 -10.00
C GLY A 62 6.30 -1.17 -11.45
N VAL A 63 7.35 -1.45 -12.22
CA VAL A 63 7.42 -1.12 -13.64
C VAL A 63 6.96 -2.34 -14.42
N GLY A 64 5.75 -2.26 -14.95
CA GLY A 64 5.16 -3.28 -15.80
C GLY A 64 4.96 -2.74 -17.21
N PHE A 65 5.27 -3.54 -18.22
CA PHE A 65 5.06 -3.19 -19.64
C PHE A 65 3.75 -3.79 -20.19
N ASN A 66 3.04 -4.60 -19.40
CA ASN A 66 1.87 -5.39 -19.83
C ASN A 66 0.52 -4.90 -19.28
N GLY A 67 0.42 -3.64 -18.89
CA GLY A 67 -0.84 -3.03 -18.42
C GLY A 67 -0.98 -3.03 -16.89
N PHE A 68 -2.17 -2.64 -16.43
CA PHE A 68 -2.48 -2.43 -15.01
C PHE A 68 -3.58 -3.39 -14.54
N ALA A 69 -3.47 -3.85 -13.29
CA ALA A 69 -4.49 -4.64 -12.59
C ALA A 69 -4.71 -4.11 -11.16
N GLY A 70 -5.87 -4.41 -10.59
CA GLY A 70 -6.29 -3.95 -9.27
C GLY A 70 -6.89 -2.54 -9.25
N PHE A 71 -7.14 -2.06 -8.04
CA PHE A 71 -7.76 -0.77 -7.75
C PHE A 71 -6.71 0.25 -7.37
N ARG A 72 -6.66 1.36 -8.13
CA ARG A 72 -5.74 2.46 -7.84
C ARG A 72 -6.21 3.30 -6.65
N GLN A 73 -7.51 3.31 -6.34
CA GLN A 73 -8.07 4.21 -5.34
C GLN A 73 -8.89 3.45 -4.31
N LEU A 74 -8.79 3.89 -3.05
CA LEU A 74 -9.61 3.43 -1.94
C LEU A 74 -10.35 4.62 -1.34
N ARG A 75 -11.69 4.55 -1.30
CA ARG A 75 -12.55 5.49 -0.60
C ARG A 75 -12.93 4.91 0.76
N ILE A 76 -12.76 5.72 1.80
CA ILE A 76 -13.35 5.41 3.12
C ILE A 76 -14.74 6.03 3.18
N THR A 77 -15.72 5.18 3.43
CA THR A 77 -17.15 5.52 3.60
C THR A 77 -17.52 5.54 5.08
N GLY A 78 -18.76 5.93 5.41
CA GLY A 78 -19.21 6.03 6.79
C GLY A 78 -18.74 7.34 7.45
N ASP A 79 -18.19 7.26 8.67
CA ASP A 79 -17.75 8.44 9.44
C ASP A 79 -16.32 8.91 9.05
N SER A 80 -16.11 9.13 7.75
CA SER A 80 -14.85 9.56 7.13
C SER A 80 -14.31 10.85 7.75
N LYS A 81 -15.19 11.81 8.07
CA LYS A 81 -14.83 13.11 8.68
C LYS A 81 -14.19 12.93 10.05
N LYS A 82 -14.72 12.03 10.88
CA LYS A 82 -14.15 11.76 12.20
C LYS A 82 -12.78 11.08 12.08
N LEU A 83 -12.63 10.12 11.19
CA LEU A 83 -11.33 9.52 10.89
C LEU A 83 -10.32 10.54 10.37
N ALA A 84 -10.74 11.43 9.46
CA ALA A 84 -9.91 12.50 8.92
C ALA A 84 -9.46 13.48 10.02
N ALA A 85 -10.34 13.83 10.96
CA ALA A 85 -9.98 14.65 12.11
C ALA A 85 -8.94 13.98 13.01
N GLN A 86 -8.97 12.65 13.20
CA GLN A 86 -7.90 11.95 13.93
C GLN A 86 -6.60 11.94 13.12
N LEU A 87 -6.68 11.72 11.81
CA LEU A 87 -5.53 11.74 10.91
C LEU A 87 -4.86 13.12 10.88
N ARG A 88 -5.65 14.21 10.83
CA ARG A 88 -5.19 15.61 10.93
C ARG A 88 -4.32 15.84 12.16
N LYS A 89 -4.77 15.39 13.35
CA LYS A 89 -4.01 15.56 14.59
C LYS A 89 -2.62 14.92 14.52
N VAL A 90 -2.55 13.69 14.01
CA VAL A 90 -1.25 12.99 13.89
C VAL A 90 -0.39 13.65 12.82
N TYR A 91 -0.99 14.00 11.68
CA TYR A 91 -0.30 14.69 10.58
C TYR A 91 0.33 16.01 11.05
N ASP A 92 -0.42 16.87 11.74
CA ASP A 92 0.07 18.15 12.25
C ASP A 92 1.19 17.95 13.29
N SER A 93 1.03 16.96 14.17
CA SER A 93 2.08 16.59 15.15
C SER A 93 3.36 16.13 14.47
N LEU A 94 3.26 15.33 13.40
CA LEU A 94 4.42 14.91 12.61
C LEU A 94 5.04 16.10 11.87
N ARG A 95 4.24 17.00 11.30
CA ARG A 95 4.71 18.19 10.59
C ARG A 95 5.45 19.19 11.47
N SER A 96 5.15 19.25 12.77
CA SER A 96 5.92 20.04 13.72
C SER A 96 7.39 19.60 13.84
N ARG A 97 7.70 18.33 13.50
CA ARG A 97 9.04 17.73 13.57
C ARG A 97 9.66 17.48 12.20
N HIS A 98 8.81 17.28 11.19
CA HIS A 98 9.18 16.97 9.81
C HIS A 98 8.53 17.97 8.85
N PRO A 99 9.16 19.15 8.62
CA PRO A 99 8.58 20.22 7.82
C PRO A 99 8.12 19.77 6.44
N GLN A 100 7.04 20.37 5.94
CA GLN A 100 6.50 20.09 4.63
C GLN A 100 7.44 20.59 3.53
N ASN A 101 7.66 19.75 2.51
CA ASN A 101 8.35 20.10 1.28
C ASN A 101 7.33 20.10 0.15
N VAL A 102 7.30 21.20 -0.60
CA VAL A 102 6.34 21.41 -1.68
C VAL A 102 7.11 21.61 -2.97
N GLU A 103 6.70 20.87 -4.00
CA GLU A 103 7.10 21.11 -5.37
C GLU A 103 6.13 22.12 -6.00
N ILE A 104 6.70 23.16 -6.61
CA ILE A 104 5.95 24.16 -7.35
C ILE A 104 6.06 23.86 -8.84
N ARG A 105 4.91 23.66 -9.48
CA ARG A 105 4.78 23.53 -10.94
C ARG A 105 3.86 24.62 -11.46
N PHE A 106 3.92 24.86 -12.76
CA PHE A 106 3.00 25.75 -13.44
C PHE A 106 2.15 24.96 -14.43
N SER A 107 0.84 25.22 -14.43
CA SER A 107 -0.09 24.66 -15.41
C SER A 107 0.23 25.21 -16.81
N ALA A 108 -0.34 24.59 -17.85
CA ALA A 108 -0.23 25.12 -19.21
C ALA A 108 -0.80 26.55 -19.34
N ASN A 109 -1.68 26.96 -18.43
CA ASN A 109 -2.28 28.30 -18.38
C ASN A 109 -1.50 29.28 -17.49
N GLY A 110 -0.38 28.84 -16.89
CA GLY A 110 0.46 29.65 -16.00
C GLY A 110 0.06 29.63 -14.53
N ASP A 111 -0.94 28.84 -14.14
CA ASP A 111 -1.38 28.74 -12.74
C ASP A 111 -0.33 28.01 -11.90
N ARG A 112 -0.06 28.53 -10.70
CA ARG A 112 0.82 27.88 -9.74
C ARG A 112 0.12 26.65 -9.13
N ILE A 113 0.72 25.49 -9.30
CA ILE A 113 0.29 24.22 -8.72
C ILE A 113 1.32 23.85 -7.65
N GLU A 114 0.86 23.69 -6.42
CA GLU A 114 1.65 23.23 -5.30
C GLU A 114 1.34 21.77 -5.00
N ARG A 115 2.38 20.96 -4.84
CA ARG A 115 2.24 19.56 -4.47
C ARG A 115 3.22 19.20 -3.37
N GLU A 116 2.71 18.69 -2.26
CA GLU A 116 3.55 18.08 -1.24
C GLU A 116 4.28 16.84 -1.77
N ILE A 117 5.61 16.82 -1.58
CA ILE A 117 6.48 15.74 -2.10
C ILE A 117 7.06 14.84 -1.00
N ASN A 118 6.86 15.18 0.26
CA ASN A 118 7.35 14.43 1.41
C ASN A 118 6.21 14.04 2.37
N GLY A 119 5.09 13.57 1.83
CA GLY A 119 4.00 13.00 2.64
C GLY A 119 4.44 11.77 3.43
N PHE A 120 3.62 11.36 4.39
CA PHE A 120 3.91 10.24 5.29
C PHE A 120 3.35 8.95 4.72
N LEU A 121 4.17 7.91 4.69
CA LEU A 121 3.74 6.59 4.23
C LEU A 121 2.73 5.96 5.21
N ALA A 122 1.69 5.33 4.67
CA ALA A 122 0.69 4.64 5.45
C ALA A 122 0.24 3.33 4.80
N TYR A 123 -0.17 2.39 5.64
CA TYR A 123 -0.92 1.21 5.24
C TYR A 123 -2.28 1.19 5.93
N ILE A 124 -3.33 0.91 5.17
CA ILE A 124 -4.70 0.78 5.68
C ILE A 124 -4.99 -0.70 5.83
N TYR A 125 -5.21 -1.15 7.07
CA TYR A 125 -5.46 -2.55 7.43
C TYR A 125 -6.91 -2.73 7.93
N PRO A 126 -7.43 -3.98 7.96
CA PRO A 126 -8.54 -4.34 8.81
C PRO A 126 -8.32 -3.87 10.25
N ARG A 127 -9.36 -3.36 10.90
CA ARG A 127 -9.28 -2.85 12.27
C ARG A 127 -8.79 -3.89 13.29
N ASP A 128 -9.09 -5.15 13.05
CA ASP A 128 -8.69 -6.29 13.89
C ASP A 128 -7.33 -6.91 13.52
N PHE A 129 -6.56 -6.27 12.63
CA PHE A 129 -5.23 -6.76 12.24
C PHE A 129 -4.30 -6.88 13.47
N SER A 130 -3.70 -8.06 13.63
CA SER A 130 -2.85 -8.39 14.78
C SER A 130 -1.40 -7.91 14.59
N PHE A 131 -1.17 -6.60 14.76
CA PHE A 131 0.14 -5.95 14.64
C PHE A 131 1.24 -6.49 15.58
N ASP A 132 0.86 -7.24 16.60
CA ASP A 132 1.78 -7.94 17.52
C ASP A 132 2.21 -9.31 17.00
N LYS A 133 1.37 -9.97 16.18
CA LYS A 133 1.64 -11.28 15.59
C LYS A 133 2.27 -11.17 14.21
N TYR A 134 1.81 -10.22 13.40
CA TYR A 134 2.14 -10.11 11.99
C TYR A 134 2.94 -8.84 11.68
N ARG A 135 3.82 -8.90 10.68
CA ARG A 135 4.61 -7.77 10.22
C ARG A 135 3.78 -6.83 9.34
N VAL A 136 4.12 -5.55 9.44
CA VAL A 136 3.52 -4.46 8.66
C VAL A 136 4.20 -4.36 7.29
N GLY A 137 3.45 -3.92 6.28
CA GLY A 137 3.90 -3.70 4.90
C GLY A 137 3.91 -4.94 4.02
N LEU A 138 3.29 -6.02 4.49
CA LEU A 138 3.05 -7.26 3.74
C LEU A 138 1.58 -7.37 3.32
N LEU A 139 1.33 -8.04 2.20
CA LEU A 139 0.01 -8.18 1.61
C LEU A 139 -0.69 -9.47 2.08
N TYR A 140 0.04 -10.48 2.54
CA TYR A 140 -0.46 -11.79 2.96
C TYR A 140 -1.41 -12.42 1.92
N ASN A 141 -1.01 -12.31 0.65
CA ASN A 141 -1.92 -12.34 -0.49
C ASN A 141 -2.17 -13.76 -1.05
N GLU A 142 -2.39 -14.80 -0.23
CA GLU A 142 -2.73 -16.14 -0.78
C GLU A 142 -4.22 -16.31 -1.07
N LYS A 143 -5.09 -15.41 -0.57
CA LYS A 143 -6.55 -15.54 -0.77
C LYS A 143 -7.00 -15.18 -2.19
N TRP A 144 -6.18 -14.49 -2.98
CA TRP A 144 -6.48 -14.12 -4.37
C TRP A 144 -6.89 -15.30 -5.28
N HIS A 145 -6.27 -16.48 -5.15
CA HIS A 145 -6.63 -17.68 -5.90
C HIS A 145 -8.03 -18.17 -5.59
N SER A 146 -8.51 -17.92 -4.37
CA SER A 146 -9.87 -18.28 -3.95
C SER A 146 -10.92 -17.27 -4.40
N LEU A 147 -10.50 -16.05 -4.74
CA LEU A 147 -11.34 -15.03 -5.36
C LEU A 147 -11.46 -15.21 -6.87
N ALA A 148 -10.54 -15.96 -7.47
CA ALA A 148 -10.54 -16.23 -8.90
C ALA A 148 -11.66 -17.19 -9.30
N GLU A 149 -12.63 -16.69 -10.09
CA GLU A 149 -13.82 -17.46 -10.47
C GLU A 149 -13.60 -18.31 -11.72
N ASN A 150 -12.58 -17.99 -12.54
CA ASN A 150 -12.29 -18.67 -13.80
C ASN A 150 -10.79 -18.92 -14.00
N ASP A 151 -10.44 -19.73 -15.00
CA ASP A 151 -9.06 -20.18 -15.22
C ASP A 151 -8.12 -19.08 -15.76
N GLU A 152 -8.66 -18.08 -16.47
CA GLU A 152 -7.87 -16.91 -16.90
C GLU A 152 -7.47 -16.06 -15.70
N GLU A 153 -8.40 -15.83 -14.79
CA GLU A 153 -8.18 -15.11 -13.52
C GLU A 153 -7.19 -15.86 -12.63
N LYS A 154 -7.34 -17.17 -12.48
CA LYS A 154 -6.37 -18.01 -11.75
C LYS A 154 -4.96 -17.94 -12.34
N SER A 155 -4.86 -17.90 -13.68
CA SER A 155 -3.58 -17.79 -14.38
C SER A 155 -2.93 -16.41 -14.22
N PHE A 156 -3.72 -15.34 -14.14
CA PHE A 156 -3.19 -14.00 -13.85
C PHE A 156 -2.64 -13.94 -12.43
N VAL A 157 -3.45 -14.39 -11.47
CA VAL A 157 -3.14 -14.42 -10.04
C VAL A 157 -1.86 -15.22 -9.75
N ALA A 158 -1.62 -16.34 -10.43
CA ALA A 158 -0.43 -17.17 -10.19
C ALA A 158 0.92 -16.55 -10.59
N ARG A 159 0.93 -15.42 -11.30
CA ARG A 159 2.14 -14.89 -11.95
C ARG A 159 2.68 -13.61 -11.34
N GLU A 160 1.90 -12.91 -10.52
CA GLU A 160 2.20 -11.53 -10.15
C GLU A 160 2.35 -11.36 -8.63
N TYR A 161 3.46 -11.84 -8.07
CA TYR A 161 3.82 -11.48 -6.70
C TYR A 161 4.45 -10.08 -6.66
N ASN A 162 3.81 -9.14 -5.97
CA ASN A 162 4.35 -7.80 -5.77
C ASN A 162 4.40 -7.46 -4.28
N CYS A 163 5.55 -7.00 -3.79
CA CYS A 163 5.73 -6.64 -2.39
C CYS A 163 6.40 -5.27 -2.23
N HIS A 164 5.90 -4.49 -1.27
CA HIS A 164 6.47 -3.18 -0.92
C HIS A 164 7.83 -3.32 -0.23
N VAL A 165 7.99 -4.39 0.55
CA VAL A 165 9.26 -4.72 1.21
C VAL A 165 9.92 -5.87 0.46
N GLN A 166 10.93 -5.56 -0.34
CA GLN A 166 11.65 -6.54 -1.14
C GLN A 166 12.80 -7.15 -0.34
N SER A 167 12.58 -8.33 0.23
CA SER A 167 13.57 -9.14 0.93
C SER A 167 13.16 -10.61 0.92
N HIS A 168 14.11 -11.52 1.09
CA HIS A 168 13.78 -12.94 1.25
C HIS A 168 12.87 -13.18 2.47
N ASP A 169 13.15 -12.50 3.59
CA ASP A 169 12.37 -12.64 4.82
C ASP A 169 10.92 -12.19 4.66
N SER A 170 10.66 -11.18 3.83
CA SER A 170 9.29 -10.70 3.59
C SER A 170 8.49 -11.69 2.75
N VAL A 171 9.10 -12.30 1.72
CA VAL A 171 8.44 -13.37 0.94
C VAL A 171 8.09 -14.55 1.83
N VAL A 172 9.04 -15.01 2.65
CA VAL A 172 8.82 -16.15 3.57
C VAL A 172 7.71 -15.84 4.58
N GLU A 173 7.73 -14.65 5.20
CA GLU A 173 6.70 -14.26 6.16
C GLU A 173 5.32 -14.12 5.51
N ASP A 174 5.27 -13.49 4.33
CA ASP A 174 4.04 -13.26 3.58
C ASP A 174 3.35 -14.59 3.27
N TRP A 175 4.06 -15.53 2.63
CA TRP A 175 3.52 -16.84 2.26
C TRP A 175 3.20 -17.71 3.47
N LYS A 176 4.08 -17.75 4.48
CA LYS A 176 3.88 -18.58 5.68
C LYS A 176 2.56 -18.26 6.39
N ASN A 177 2.21 -16.97 6.48
CA ASN A 177 1.06 -16.52 7.27
C ASN A 177 -0.15 -16.13 6.41
N ALA A 178 -0.07 -16.24 5.08
CA ALA A 178 -1.10 -15.74 4.18
C ALA A 178 -2.50 -16.36 4.40
N LYS A 179 -2.56 -17.61 4.86
CA LYS A 179 -3.83 -18.27 5.21
C LYS A 179 -4.41 -17.82 6.54
N GLU A 180 -3.58 -17.29 7.42
CA GLU A 180 -3.96 -16.88 8.79
C GLU A 180 -4.31 -15.39 8.88
N VAL A 181 -3.89 -14.58 7.91
CA VAL A 181 -4.19 -13.15 7.86
C VAL A 181 -5.39 -12.90 6.94
N ASN A 182 -6.33 -12.08 7.40
CA ASN A 182 -7.46 -11.67 6.58
C ASN A 182 -7.06 -10.51 5.67
N GLY A 183 -7.58 -10.56 4.44
CA GLY A 183 -7.52 -9.45 3.50
C GLY A 183 -8.34 -8.26 4.01
N LEU A 184 -8.01 -7.06 3.53
CA LEU A 184 -8.84 -5.88 3.67
C LEU A 184 -10.13 -6.09 2.87
N GLU A 185 -11.24 -6.23 3.58
CA GLU A 185 -12.55 -6.40 2.96
C GLU A 185 -13.01 -5.08 2.34
N VAL A 186 -13.13 -5.08 1.01
CA VAL A 186 -13.57 -3.92 0.24
C VAL A 186 -14.80 -4.25 -0.58
N LYS A 187 -15.64 -3.24 -0.79
CA LYS A 187 -16.71 -3.26 -1.78
C LYS A 187 -16.19 -2.71 -3.10
N PHE A 188 -16.61 -3.32 -4.20
CA PHE A 188 -16.32 -2.85 -5.55
C PHE A 188 -17.44 -3.30 -6.50
N PRO A 189 -17.61 -2.65 -7.66
CA PRO A 189 -18.69 -2.99 -8.58
C PRO A 189 -18.63 -4.46 -9.03
N ILE A 190 -19.75 -5.17 -8.86
CA ILE A 190 -19.91 -6.57 -9.31
C ILE A 190 -19.67 -6.64 -10.83
N GLY A 191 -18.89 -7.63 -11.27
CA GLY A 191 -18.56 -7.82 -12.68
C GLY A 191 -17.44 -6.92 -13.19
N HIS A 192 -16.82 -6.09 -12.35
CA HIS A 192 -15.60 -5.39 -12.72
C HIS A 192 -14.38 -6.32 -12.62
N PRO A 193 -13.67 -6.59 -13.73
CA PRO A 193 -12.56 -7.54 -13.73
C PRO A 193 -11.28 -6.87 -13.23
N TRP A 194 -11.09 -6.87 -11.90
CA TRP A 194 -9.88 -6.35 -11.24
C TRP A 194 -8.59 -7.05 -11.72
N TRP A 195 -8.72 -8.26 -12.27
CA TRP A 195 -7.63 -9.10 -12.80
C TRP A 195 -7.31 -8.85 -14.28
N LYS A 196 -8.15 -8.12 -15.03
CA LYS A 196 -7.89 -7.88 -16.46
C LYS A 196 -6.87 -6.76 -16.64
N LEU A 197 -5.80 -7.10 -17.36
CA LEU A 197 -4.80 -6.14 -17.79
C LEU A 197 -5.41 -5.10 -18.72
N GLY A 198 -5.33 -3.84 -18.30
CA GLY A 198 -5.92 -2.73 -19.04
C GLY A 198 -5.34 -1.39 -18.65
N ARG A 199 -6.03 -0.30 -19.03
CA ARG A 199 -5.72 1.03 -18.50
C ARG A 199 -5.99 1.06 -16.99
N PRO A 200 -5.31 1.91 -16.20
CA PRO A 200 -5.64 2.09 -14.80
C PRO A 200 -7.14 2.38 -14.67
N ASN A 201 -7.89 1.51 -14.01
CA ASN A 201 -9.31 1.70 -13.85
C ASN A 201 -9.53 2.88 -12.90
N SER A 202 -10.40 3.81 -13.28
CA SER A 202 -10.89 4.90 -12.40
C SER A 202 -11.89 4.41 -11.36
N ILE A 203 -11.87 3.10 -11.08
CA ILE A 203 -12.82 2.45 -10.21
C ILE A 203 -12.22 2.41 -8.82
N VAL A 204 -13.05 2.83 -7.88
CA VAL A 204 -12.68 3.06 -6.50
C VAL A 204 -13.17 1.86 -5.69
N ALA A 205 -12.26 1.23 -4.96
CA ALA A 205 -12.64 0.28 -3.91
C ALA A 205 -13.16 1.07 -2.72
N GLU A 206 -14.13 0.52 -1.99
CA GLU A 206 -14.74 1.19 -0.84
C GLU A 206 -14.60 0.34 0.42
N VAL A 207 -14.32 0.99 1.55
CA VAL A 207 -14.34 0.33 2.86
C VAL A 207 -14.94 1.29 3.88
N ASP A 208 -15.57 0.75 4.92
CA ASP A 208 -16.17 1.55 5.98
C ASP A 208 -15.10 2.02 6.99
N ALA A 209 -15.21 3.26 7.48
CA ALA A 209 -14.32 3.83 8.49
C ALA A 209 -14.23 2.96 9.76
N ASP A 210 -15.29 2.23 10.11
CA ASP A 210 -15.37 1.37 11.30
C ASP A 210 -14.56 0.09 11.16
N ALA A 211 -14.26 -0.30 9.92
CA ALA A 211 -13.61 -1.55 9.57
C ALA A 211 -12.08 -1.42 9.40
N VAL A 212 -11.53 -0.20 9.50
CA VAL A 212 -10.12 0.05 9.19
C VAL A 212 -9.32 0.64 10.33
N SER A 213 -8.01 0.39 10.29
CA SER A 213 -6.98 1.11 11.05
C SER A 213 -5.91 1.60 10.08
N ILE A 214 -5.63 2.91 10.09
CA ILE A 214 -4.57 3.51 9.27
C ILE A 214 -3.27 3.46 10.06
N CYS A 215 -2.35 2.60 9.64
CA CYS A 215 -1.00 2.51 10.19
C CYS A 215 -0.09 3.53 9.50
N LEU A 216 0.11 4.69 10.15
CA LEU A 216 0.93 5.80 9.67
C LEU A 216 2.35 5.74 10.23
N PHE A 217 3.33 6.02 9.38
CA PHE A 217 4.74 6.02 9.76
C PHE A 217 5.29 7.43 9.89
N GLU A 218 6.10 7.63 10.93
CA GLU A 218 6.87 8.86 11.07
C GLU A 218 8.00 8.95 10.03
N PHE A 219 8.62 7.81 9.68
CA PHE A 219 9.72 7.77 8.73
C PHE A 219 9.30 7.06 7.45
N ASN A 220 9.74 7.58 6.31
CA ASN A 220 9.45 6.96 5.01
C ASN A 220 10.42 5.80 4.69
N ASP A 221 10.55 4.84 5.62
CA ASP A 221 11.33 3.61 5.46
C ASP A 221 10.51 2.36 5.83
N PRO A 222 9.71 1.82 4.89
CA PRO A 222 8.90 0.62 5.11
C PRO A 222 9.71 -0.59 5.61
N LYS A 223 11.01 -0.68 5.25
CA LYS A 223 11.88 -1.79 5.69
C LYS A 223 12.13 -1.74 7.19
N ALA A 224 12.27 -0.55 7.77
CA ALA A 224 12.46 -0.38 9.21
C ALA A 224 11.22 -0.86 10.00
N TYR A 225 10.02 -0.59 9.49
CA TYR A 225 8.76 -1.04 10.09
C TYR A 225 8.51 -2.53 9.92
N PHE A 226 8.79 -3.08 8.74
CA PHE A 226 8.76 -4.53 8.52
C PHE A 226 9.72 -5.27 9.45
N ARG A 227 10.93 -4.73 9.64
CA ARG A 227 11.90 -5.28 10.60
C ARG A 227 11.50 -5.04 12.05
N GLN A 228 10.42 -4.31 12.32
CA GLN A 228 9.93 -3.96 13.65
C GLN A 228 11.02 -3.29 14.50
N SER A 229 11.80 -2.38 13.91
CA SER A 229 12.94 -1.73 14.55
C SER A 229 12.55 -1.10 15.89
N VAL A 230 13.36 -1.37 16.92
CA VAL A 230 13.05 -0.97 18.30
C VAL A 230 13.00 0.55 18.43
N GLY A 231 11.98 1.05 19.13
CA GLY A 231 11.84 2.47 19.46
C GLY A 231 11.31 3.35 18.34
N ILE A 232 11.20 2.85 17.11
CA ILE A 232 10.60 3.59 16.00
C ILE A 232 9.08 3.67 16.21
N PRO A 233 8.49 4.88 16.25
CA PRO A 233 7.06 5.05 16.40
C PRO A 233 6.32 4.78 15.08
N LEU A 234 5.17 4.13 15.21
CA LEU A 234 4.09 4.12 14.23
C LEU A 234 2.80 4.53 14.93
N PHE A 235 1.86 5.09 14.18
CA PHE A 235 0.57 5.52 14.71
C PHE A 235 -0.53 4.66 14.09
N LEU A 236 -1.39 4.08 14.92
CA LEU A 236 -2.62 3.45 14.45
C LEU A 236 -3.74 4.47 14.62
N VAL A 237 -4.27 4.96 13.52
CA VAL A 237 -5.33 5.96 13.47
C VAL A 237 -6.63 5.25 13.11
N GLU A 238 -7.56 5.24 14.05
CA GLU A 238 -8.92 4.76 13.89
C GLU A 238 -9.88 5.94 14.05
N LYS A 239 -11.15 5.77 13.67
CA LYS A 239 -12.13 6.87 13.74
C LYS A 239 -12.30 7.43 15.17
N ASP A 240 -12.18 6.58 16.17
CA ASP A 240 -12.47 6.94 17.57
C ASP A 240 -11.20 7.19 18.39
N GLN A 241 -10.06 6.69 17.93
CA GLN A 241 -8.86 6.59 18.77
C GLN A 241 -7.58 6.64 17.96
N ILE A 242 -6.52 7.14 18.59
CA ILE A 242 -5.17 7.14 18.04
C ILE A 242 -4.28 6.38 19.03
N TRP A 243 -3.50 5.44 18.52
CA TRP A 243 -2.50 4.72 19.30
C TRP A 243 -1.11 5.06 18.79
N GLU A 244 -0.25 5.56 19.67
CA GLU A 244 1.19 5.57 19.41
C GLU A 244 1.74 4.20 19.78
N CYS A 245 2.39 3.55 18.81
CA CYS A 245 2.90 2.22 18.96
C CYS A 245 4.42 2.18 18.78
N ARG A 246 5.10 1.40 19.63
CA ARG A 246 6.56 1.19 19.54
C ARG A 246 6.91 -0.26 19.80
N TYR A 247 7.82 -0.81 19.01
CA TYR A 247 8.40 -2.11 19.30
C TYR A 247 9.44 -1.99 20.40
N LYS A 248 9.36 -2.86 21.42
CA LYS A 248 10.40 -3.03 22.44
C LYS A 248 11.06 -4.40 22.30
N LYS A 249 12.33 -4.47 22.65
CA LYS A 249 13.06 -5.75 22.76
C LYS A 249 12.34 -6.63 23.78
N GLY A 250 11.85 -7.79 23.34
CA GLY A 250 11.24 -8.78 24.24
C GLY A 250 12.31 -9.51 25.05
N LEU A 251 11.95 -9.97 26.25
CA LEU A 251 12.82 -10.82 27.08
C LEU A 251 12.86 -12.27 26.57
N THR A 252 11.78 -12.76 25.94
CA THR A 252 11.61 -14.17 25.52
C THR A 252 10.97 -14.35 24.13
N HIS A 253 10.43 -13.29 23.51
CA HIS A 253 9.82 -13.31 22.19
C HIS A 253 10.47 -12.28 21.25
N PRO A 254 10.41 -12.50 19.92
CA PRO A 254 10.77 -11.47 18.96
C PRO A 254 9.80 -10.29 19.15
N ARG A 255 10.33 -9.21 19.73
CA ARG A 255 9.78 -7.83 19.85
C ARG A 255 8.28 -7.69 20.16
N LYS A 256 7.97 -7.10 21.32
CA LYS A 256 6.58 -6.79 21.71
C LYS A 256 6.18 -5.39 21.22
N LEU A 257 5.04 -5.28 20.55
CA LEU A 257 4.40 -4.00 20.27
C LEU A 257 3.78 -3.44 21.55
N ILE A 258 4.14 -2.22 21.90
CA ILE A 258 3.51 -1.49 23.01
C ILE A 258 2.65 -0.41 22.41
N ARG A 259 1.38 -0.39 22.80
CA ARG A 259 0.41 0.62 22.42
C ARG A 259 0.19 1.56 23.60
N LYS A 260 0.24 2.86 23.35
CA LYS A 260 -0.16 3.91 24.29
C LYS A 260 -1.21 4.75 23.57
N GLU A 261 -2.32 5.02 24.26
CA GLU A 261 -3.28 6.00 23.75
C GLU A 261 -2.55 7.34 23.55
N TRP A 262 -2.66 7.87 22.35
CA TRP A 262 -1.92 9.06 21.96
C TRP A 262 -2.67 10.31 22.40
N THR A 263 -1.92 11.22 23.00
CA THR A 263 -2.38 12.56 23.39
C THR A 263 -1.44 13.57 22.71
N PRO A 264 -1.98 14.58 22.01
CA PRO A 264 -1.18 15.61 21.33
C PRO A 264 -0.18 16.31 22.23
#